data_AF-A0A528AYT0-F1
#
_entry.id   AF-A0A528AYT0-F1
#
_cell.length_a   1.000
_cell.length_b   1.000
_cell.length_c   1.000
_cell.angle_alpha   90.00
_cell.angle_beta   90.00
_cell.angle_gamma   90.00
#
_symmetry.space_group_name_H-M   'P 1'
#
loop_
_entity.id
_entity.type
_entity.pdbx_description
1 polymer ?
#
loop_
_entity_poly.entity_id
_entity_poly.type
_entity_poly.pdbx_seq_one_letter_code
_entity_poly.pdbx_strand_id
1 'polypeptide(L)'
;MWSASNKAHHGSLVPLIKMLKCWNREKGNLFRSFHLEVLVRHVLKDVTITDYPSGARWVFDKMRDKVWTKIADPAGYSDDVASYLAKSEADRMIAALDQAYRRARTAENYSNQG
;
A
#
# COMPACT_ATOMS: atom_id res chain seq x y z
N MET A 1 12.25 11.90 -5.99
CA MET A 1 11.19 11.60 -5.00
C MET A 1 11.35 10.20 -4.38
N TRP A 2 11.27 9.11 -5.15
CA TRP A 2 11.34 7.75 -4.64
C TRP A 2 12.65 7.39 -3.93
N SER A 3 13.80 7.84 -4.45
CA SER A 3 15.11 7.57 -3.84
C SER A 3 15.26 8.18 -2.44
N ALA A 4 14.74 9.40 -2.22
CA ALA A 4 14.78 10.06 -0.93
C ALA A 4 13.87 9.36 0.10
N SER A 5 12.65 8.99 -0.31
CA SER A 5 11.73 8.22 0.53
C SER A 5 12.32 6.86 0.89
N ASN A 6 12.94 6.17 -0.08
CA ASN A 6 13.57 4.88 0.18
C ASN A 6 14.76 5.00 1.15
N LYS A 7 15.56 6.06 1.02
CA LYS A 7 16.64 6.36 1.97
C LYS A 7 16.13 6.60 3.38
N ALA A 8 14.99 7.28 3.54
CA ALA A 8 14.35 7.50 4.84
C ALA A 8 13.88 6.18 5.49
N HIS A 9 13.57 5.15 4.70
CA HIS A 9 13.27 3.81 5.18
C HIS A 9 14.46 2.85 5.09
N HIS A 10 15.70 3.35 5.09
CA HIS A 10 16.93 2.53 5.03
C HIS A 10 16.98 1.53 3.87
N GLY A 11 16.30 1.81 2.76
CA GLY A 11 16.25 0.95 1.57
C GLY A 11 15.07 -0.02 1.50
N SER A 12 14.26 -0.12 2.56
CA SER A 12 13.18 -1.13 2.67
C SER A 12 11.89 -0.78 1.92
N LEU A 13 11.68 0.49 1.57
CA LEU A 13 10.45 0.93 0.91
C LEU A 13 10.30 0.34 -0.50
N VAL A 14 11.36 0.38 -1.32
CA VAL A 14 11.30 -0.12 -2.71
C VAL A 14 11.02 -1.62 -2.78
N PRO A 15 11.70 -2.49 -2.01
CA PRO A 15 11.35 -3.90 -1.92
C PRO A 15 9.89 -4.13 -1.48
N LEU A 16 9.41 -3.42 -0.46
CA LEU A 16 8.03 -3.54 0.00
C LEU A 16 7.03 -3.13 -1.10
N ILE A 17 7.27 -2.03 -1.81
CA ILE A 17 6.45 -1.63 -2.97
C ILE A 17 6.44 -2.73 -4.04
N LYS A 18 7.58 -3.36 -4.33
CA LYS A 18 7.64 -4.47 -5.30
C LYS A 18 6.79 -5.66 -4.85
N MET A 19 6.85 -6.04 -3.57
CA MET A 19 5.98 -7.10 -3.02
C MET A 19 4.51 -6.76 -3.20
N LEU A 20 4.11 -5.52 -2.91
CA LEU A 20 2.73 -5.07 -3.05
C LEU A 20 2.29 -5.00 -4.52
N LYS A 21 3.19 -4.66 -5.45
CA LYS A 21 2.92 -4.74 -6.89
C LYS A 21 2.74 -6.18 -7.37
N CYS A 22 3.48 -7.14 -6.81
CA CYS A 22 3.26 -8.55 -7.08
C CYS A 22 1.88 -8.99 -6.59
N TRP A 23 1.52 -8.68 -5.33
CA TRP A 23 0.19 -8.92 -4.79
C TRP A 23 -0.92 -8.31 -5.65
N ASN A 24 -0.76 -7.06 -6.09
CA ASN A 24 -1.73 -6.40 -6.94
C ASN A 24 -1.91 -7.11 -8.30
N ARG A 25 -0.84 -7.64 -8.86
CA ARG A 25 -0.86 -8.42 -10.11
C ARG A 25 -1.63 -9.73 -9.95
N GLU A 26 -1.44 -10.42 -8.83
CA GLU A 26 -2.21 -11.62 -8.46
C GLU A 26 -3.71 -11.33 -8.28
N LYS A 27 -4.05 -10.10 -7.89
CA LYS A 27 -5.44 -9.62 -7.79
C LYS A 27 -6.01 -9.09 -9.11
N GLY A 28 -5.31 -9.28 -10.23
CA GLY A 28 -5.76 -8.84 -11.54
C GLY A 28 -5.51 -7.35 -11.83
N ASN A 29 -4.48 -6.76 -11.22
CA ASN A 29 -4.12 -5.34 -11.34
C ASN A 29 -5.23 -4.38 -10.88
N LEU A 30 -5.81 -4.68 -9.72
CA LEU A 30 -6.91 -3.91 -9.12
C LEU A 30 -6.54 -2.43 -8.89
N PHE A 31 -5.28 -2.15 -8.55
CA PHE A 31 -4.71 -0.81 -8.47
C PHE A 31 -3.90 -0.50 -9.73
N ARG A 32 -4.01 0.73 -10.25
CA ARG A 32 -2.99 1.26 -11.17
C ARG A 32 -1.65 1.34 -10.44
N SER A 33 -0.55 1.01 -11.12
CA SER A 33 0.79 0.97 -10.50
C SER A 33 1.14 2.27 -9.80
N PHE A 34 0.89 3.41 -10.44
CA PHE A 34 1.18 4.72 -9.85
C PHE A 34 0.32 5.01 -8.61
N HIS A 35 -0.99 4.71 -8.67
CA HIS A 35 -1.89 4.90 -7.54
C HIS A 35 -1.45 4.06 -6.33
N LEU A 36 -1.10 2.79 -6.56
CA LEU A 36 -0.57 1.92 -5.52
C LEU A 36 0.70 2.51 -4.88
N GLU A 37 1.67 2.92 -5.68
CA GLU A 37 2.92 3.49 -5.18
C GLU A 37 2.67 4.75 -4.33
N VAL A 38 1.83 5.68 -4.80
CA VAL A 38 1.48 6.90 -4.07
C VAL A 38 0.79 6.58 -2.74
N LEU A 39 -0.19 5.67 -2.73
CA LEU A 39 -0.88 5.27 -1.51
C LEU A 39 0.08 4.63 -0.49
N VAL A 40 0.95 3.72 -0.95
CA VAL A 40 1.93 3.04 -0.09
C VAL A 40 2.86 4.06 0.57
N ARG A 41 3.36 5.03 -0.20
CA ARG A 41 4.19 6.11 0.34
C ARG A 41 3.41 6.98 1.33
N HIS A 42 2.15 7.29 1.02
CA HIS A 42 1.32 8.13 1.87
C HIS A 42 1.10 7.47 3.25
N VAL A 43 0.79 6.18 3.28
CA VAL A 43 0.53 5.46 4.55
C VAL A 43 1.78 5.08 5.33
N LEU A 44 2.94 5.07 4.67
CA LEU A 44 4.24 4.83 5.30
C LEU A 44 4.97 6.12 5.66
N LYS A 45 4.39 7.29 5.37
CA LYS A 45 4.97 8.56 5.79
C LYS A 45 5.09 8.55 7.33
N ASP A 46 6.29 8.84 7.81
CA ASP A 46 6.63 8.87 9.25
C ASP A 46 6.49 7.51 9.97
N VAL A 47 6.46 6.41 9.23
CA VAL A 47 6.41 5.03 9.76
C VAL A 47 7.73 4.32 9.48
N THR A 48 8.31 3.71 10.52
CA THR A 48 9.52 2.89 10.35
C THR A 48 9.13 1.48 9.92
N ILE A 49 9.72 0.99 8.82
CA ILE A 49 9.57 -0.40 8.38
C ILE A 49 10.58 -1.23 9.14
N THR A 50 10.13 -2.05 10.09
CA THR A 50 10.98 -2.94 10.88
C THR A 50 11.25 -4.27 10.18
N ASP A 51 10.24 -4.77 9.47
CA ASP A 51 10.28 -6.01 8.71
C ASP A 51 9.20 -5.99 7.61
N TYR A 52 9.33 -6.89 6.63
CA TYR A 52 8.39 -6.92 5.49
C TYR A 52 6.98 -7.40 5.84
N PRO A 53 6.79 -8.45 6.67
CA PRO A 53 5.45 -8.86 7.10
C PRO A 53 4.68 -7.72 7.77
N SER A 54 5.27 -7.05 8.77
CA SER A 54 4.63 -5.96 9.50
C SER A 54 4.39 -4.73 8.63
N GLY A 55 5.34 -4.41 7.75
CA GLY A 55 5.18 -3.35 6.75
C GLY A 55 4.02 -3.63 5.79
N ALA A 56 3.90 -4.85 5.27
CA ALA A 56 2.80 -5.23 4.39
C ALA A 56 1.45 -5.20 5.10
N ARG A 57 1.38 -5.73 6.33
CA ARG A 57 0.17 -5.67 7.16
C ARG A 57 -0.25 -4.22 7.43
N TRP A 58 0.69 -3.36 7.81
CA TRP A 58 0.43 -1.93 8.05
C TRP A 58 -0.15 -1.25 6.82
N VAL A 59 0.45 -1.48 5.66
CA VAL A 59 -0.02 -0.93 4.39
C VAL A 59 -1.44 -1.39 4.09
N PHE A 60 -1.72 -2.70 4.19
CA PHE A 60 -3.08 -3.22 3.94
C PHE A 60 -4.12 -2.66 4.91
N ASP A 61 -3.74 -2.43 6.18
CA ASP A 61 -4.60 -1.78 7.16
C ASP A 61 -4.95 -0.35 6.75
N LYS A 62 -3.92 0.49 6.61
CA LYS A 62 -4.06 1.95 6.45
C LYS A 62 -4.52 2.38 5.08
N MET A 63 -4.26 1.61 4.04
CA MET A 63 -4.73 1.95 2.69
C MET A 63 -6.25 1.93 2.58
N ARG A 64 -6.97 1.12 3.38
CA ARG A 64 -8.44 1.00 3.31
C ARG A 64 -9.14 2.34 3.44
N ASP A 65 -8.68 3.18 4.36
CA ASP A 65 -9.24 4.51 4.61
C ASP A 65 -8.78 5.56 3.58
N LYS A 66 -7.81 5.21 2.73
CA LYS A 66 -7.12 6.15 1.83
C LYS A 66 -7.38 5.90 0.34
N VAL A 67 -7.94 4.75 -0.04
CA VAL A 67 -8.23 4.40 -1.46
C VAL A 67 -9.01 5.49 -2.19
N TRP A 68 -9.99 6.10 -1.52
CA TRP A 68 -10.87 7.13 -2.09
C TRP A 68 -10.43 8.57 -1.73
N THR A 69 -9.36 8.73 -0.96
CA THR A 69 -8.97 10.06 -0.52
C THR A 69 -8.27 10.78 -1.66
N LYS A 70 -8.62 12.04 -1.87
CA LYS A 70 -7.81 12.95 -2.70
C LYS A 70 -6.43 13.06 -2.08
N ILE A 71 -5.46 12.40 -2.71
CA ILE A 71 -4.05 12.54 -2.34
C ILE A 71 -3.41 13.35 -3.45
N ALA A 72 -3.03 14.59 -3.10
CA ALA A 72 -2.20 15.40 -3.97
C ALA A 72 -0.92 14.63 -4.28
N ASP A 73 -0.61 14.48 -5.58
CA ASP A 73 0.62 13.85 -6.02
C ASP A 73 1.81 14.63 -5.43
N PRO A 74 2.74 13.97 -4.72
CA PRO A 74 3.89 14.66 -4.14
C PRO A 74 4.84 15.29 -5.16
N ALA A 75 4.70 14.98 -6.45
CA ALA A 75 5.40 15.65 -7.54
C ALA A 75 4.62 16.83 -8.16
N GLY A 76 3.39 17.08 -7.70
CA GLY A 76 2.56 18.21 -8.12
C GLY A 76 1.87 18.05 -9.47
N TYR A 77 1.86 16.85 -10.06
CA TYR A 77 1.30 16.63 -11.40
C TYR A 77 -0.19 16.27 -11.43
N SER A 78 -0.78 15.82 -10.31
CA SER A 78 -2.21 15.53 -10.20
C SER A 78 -2.72 15.79 -8.79
N ASP A 79 -3.83 16.52 -8.68
CA ASP A 79 -4.47 16.82 -7.39
C ASP A 79 -5.23 15.61 -6.81
N ASP A 80 -5.49 14.58 -7.62
CA ASP A 80 -6.32 13.45 -7.22
C ASP A 80 -5.96 12.15 -7.96
N VAL A 81 -5.16 11.29 -7.30
CA VAL A 81 -4.83 9.95 -7.78
C VAL A 81 -6.01 8.98 -7.82
N ALA A 82 -7.13 9.30 -7.16
CA ALA A 82 -8.35 8.51 -7.14
C ALA A 82 -9.40 8.99 -8.17
N SER A 83 -9.14 10.09 -8.88
CA SER A 83 -10.05 10.70 -9.87
C SER A 83 -10.56 9.75 -10.96
N TYR A 84 -9.85 8.66 -11.23
CA TYR A 84 -10.24 7.66 -12.21
C TYR A 84 -11.22 6.60 -11.67
N LEU A 85 -11.45 6.54 -10.36
CA LEU A 85 -12.21 5.48 -9.71
C LEU A 85 -13.71 5.79 -9.64
N ALA A 86 -14.52 4.81 -9.99
CA ALA A 86 -15.91 4.72 -9.57
C ALA A 86 -16.01 4.12 -8.16
N LYS A 87 -17.08 4.47 -7.43
CA LYS A 87 -17.28 4.02 -6.03
C LYS A 87 -17.22 2.49 -5.92
N SER A 88 -17.84 1.78 -6.85
CA SER A 88 -17.84 0.31 -6.90
C SER A 88 -16.45 -0.29 -7.12
N GLU A 89 -15.54 0.40 -7.80
CA GLU A 89 -14.15 -0.02 -7.95
C GLU A 89 -13.39 0.14 -6.63
N ALA A 90 -13.63 1.24 -5.93
CA ALA A 90 -13.03 1.47 -4.62
C ALA A 90 -13.53 0.48 -3.56
N ASP A 91 -14.81 0.13 -3.57
CA ASP A 91 -15.35 -0.91 -2.68
C ASP A 91 -14.65 -2.26 -2.91
N ARG A 92 -14.38 -2.62 -4.17
CA ARG A 92 -13.61 -3.83 -4.52
C ARG A 92 -12.16 -3.74 -4.03
N MET A 93 -11.52 -2.59 -4.19
CA MET A 93 -10.17 -2.33 -3.66
C MET A 93 -10.10 -2.47 -2.15
N ILE A 94 -11.05 -1.87 -1.42
CA ILE A 94 -11.15 -1.94 0.03
C ILE A 94 -11.37 -3.38 0.49
N ALA A 95 -12.26 -4.13 -0.17
CA ALA A 95 -12.49 -5.55 0.14
C ALA A 95 -11.22 -6.40 -0.07
N ALA A 96 -10.46 -6.14 -1.14
CA ALA A 96 -9.21 -6.84 -1.41
C ALA A 96 -8.13 -6.52 -0.36
N LEU A 97 -8.02 -5.25 0.05
CA LEU A 97 -7.13 -4.82 1.13
C LEU A 97 -7.52 -5.46 2.47
N ASP A 98 -8.81 -5.52 2.79
CA ASP A 98 -9.29 -6.15 4.03
C ASP A 98 -8.96 -7.64 4.08
N GLN A 99 -9.16 -8.36 2.97
CA GLN A 99 -8.75 -9.76 2.87
C GLN A 99 -7.23 -9.92 3.06
N ALA A 100 -6.43 -9.05 2.42
CA ALA A 100 -4.98 -9.10 2.52
C ALA A 100 -4.48 -8.80 3.95
N TYR A 101 -5.08 -7.80 4.62
CA TYR A 101 -4.80 -7.47 6.01
C TYR A 101 -5.06 -8.67 6.94
N ARG A 102 -6.23 -9.31 6.82
CA ARG A 102 -6.58 -10.48 7.64
C ARG A 102 -5.57 -11.62 7.44
N ARG A 103 -5.20 -11.90 6.19
CA ARG A 103 -4.20 -12.93 5.86
C ARG A 103 -2.82 -12.60 6.44
N ALA A 104 -2.36 -11.36 6.30
CA ALA A 104 -1.07 -10.92 6.83
C ALA A 104 -1.04 -11.05 8.36
N ARG A 105 -2.10 -10.62 9.06
CA ARG A 105 -2.22 -10.75 10.52
C ARG A 105 -2.21 -12.21 10.98
N THR A 106 -2.92 -13.09 10.27
CA THR A 106 -2.91 -14.52 10.58
C THR A 106 -1.50 -15.13 10.38
N ALA A 107 -0.81 -14.77 9.29
CA ALA A 107 0.55 -15.25 9.03
C ALA A 107 1.55 -14.79 10.11
N GLU A 108 1.48 -13.53 10.55
CA GLU A 108 2.29 -13.02 11.67
C GLU A 108 2.03 -13.80 12.96
N ASN A 109 0.76 -14.07 13.29
CA ASN A 109 0.41 -14.85 14.47
C ASN A 109 1.03 -16.25 14.44
N TYR A 110 1.00 -16.93 13.29
CA TYR A 110 1.64 -18.24 13.16
C TYR A 110 3.16 -18.16 13.27
N SER A 111 3.79 -17.12 12.72
CA SER A 111 5.23 -16.92 12.83
C SER A 111 5.70 -16.64 14.27
N ASN A 112 4.83 -16.03 15.11
CA ASN A 112 5.14 -15.74 16.51
C ASN A 112 4.89 -16.93 17.45
N GLN A 113 4.24 -17.99 16.95
CA GLN A 113 3.89 -19.19 17.71
C GLN A 113 4.80 -20.41 17.40
N GLY A 114 5.69 -20.28 16.42
CA GLY A 114 6.71 -21.28 16.07
C GLY A 114 8.08 -20.90 16.60
#